data_AF-A0A355KTU6-F1
#
_entry.id   AF-A0A355KTU6-F1
#
_cell.length_a   1.000
_cell.length_b   1.000
_cell.length_c   1.000
_cell.angle_alpha   90.00
_cell.angle_beta   90.00
_cell.angle_gamma   90.00
#
_symmetry.space_group_name_H-M   'P 1'
#
loop_
_entity.id
_entity.type
_entity.pdbx_description
1 polymer ?
#
loop_
_entity_poly.entity_id
_entity_poly.type
_entity_poly.pdbx_seq_one_letter_code
_entity_poly.pdbx_strand_id
1 'polypeptide(L)'
;MKTVPEYFGSLVFDDRVMKANLSTSVYRSLKRTIDEGRSLNPDVANAVAEAMKDWAVAHGATHFTHWFQPLTGITAEKHDSFISPAPDGRVIMEFSGKELIKGEPDASSFPSGGLRATFEARGYTAWDPTSYAFIKGNTLCIPTAFCSYGGEALDKKTPLLRSMQALNKQAMRILKLFGNDDVKCVRTSVGPEQEYFLVDKEMYEKRKDLKFTGRTLFGAKPPKGQEMDDHYFGVIKPRVAEYMADLNEELWKLGILAKTEHNEVAPAQHELAPIYSTTNIATDHNQITMEIMQKVAARHGLVCLLHEKPFAGVNGSGKHNNWSMATDTGVNLLTPGETPYENAQFLLFLCAVIKAVDDYQDLLRLSVATAGNDHRLGANEAPPAVVSIFLGDELTEVLEAIESDKPYSGAEKTVMKLGVHVLPKFFRDTTDRNRTSPFAFTGNKFEFRMLGSANSIACTNIMLNAAVAESLKIYADRLEGADDFET
;
A
#
# COMPACT_ATOMS: atom_id res chain seq x y z
N MET A 1 -25.57 18.17 -8.45
CA MET A 1 -24.59 17.09 -8.18
C MET A 1 -23.59 17.62 -7.18
N LYS A 2 -23.21 16.81 -6.18
CA LYS A 2 -22.08 17.17 -5.30
C LYS A 2 -20.78 17.06 -6.10
N THR A 3 -19.88 18.02 -5.96
CA THR A 3 -18.54 18.00 -6.57
C THR A 3 -17.62 17.04 -5.81
N VAL A 4 -16.58 16.51 -6.46
CA VAL A 4 -15.61 15.60 -5.80
C VAL A 4 -15.09 16.16 -4.46
N PRO A 5 -14.68 17.43 -4.35
CA PRO A 5 -14.25 17.99 -3.06
C PRO A 5 -15.31 17.98 -1.95
N GLU A 6 -16.61 18.02 -2.29
CA GLU A 6 -17.69 18.04 -1.29
C GLU A 6 -17.97 16.68 -0.65
N TYR A 7 -17.71 15.57 -1.36
CA TYR A 7 -17.94 14.22 -0.84
C TYR A 7 -16.66 13.41 -0.58
N PHE A 8 -15.50 13.94 -0.97
CA PHE A 8 -14.22 13.29 -0.69
C PHE A 8 -14.01 13.09 0.82
N GLY A 9 -13.71 11.85 1.20
CA GLY A 9 -13.56 11.44 2.59
C GLY A 9 -14.84 11.58 3.42
N SER A 10 -16.02 11.68 2.80
CA SER A 10 -17.28 11.84 3.52
C SER A 10 -17.64 10.66 4.43
N LEU A 11 -17.06 9.48 4.16
CA LEU A 11 -17.23 8.27 4.97
C LEU A 11 -16.00 7.95 5.82
N VAL A 12 -15.17 8.95 6.14
CA VAL A 12 -13.95 8.79 6.95
C VAL A 12 -13.97 9.73 8.15
N PHE A 13 -13.67 9.21 9.33
CA PHE A 13 -13.50 9.98 10.56
C PHE A 13 -12.09 10.62 10.60
N ASP A 14 -11.84 11.50 9.63
CA ASP A 14 -10.56 12.15 9.37
C ASP A 14 -10.27 13.34 10.33
N ASP A 15 -9.12 14.00 10.14
CA ASP A 15 -8.74 15.20 10.92
C ASP A 15 -9.78 16.32 10.90
N ARG A 16 -10.54 16.49 9.80
CA ARG A 16 -11.60 17.51 9.69
C ARG A 16 -12.79 17.11 10.54
N VAL A 17 -13.23 15.86 10.46
CA VAL A 17 -14.35 15.34 11.26
C VAL A 17 -13.97 15.31 12.74
N MET A 18 -12.76 14.88 13.08
CA MET A 18 -12.26 14.89 14.45
C MET A 18 -12.25 16.30 15.05
N LYS A 19 -11.76 17.32 14.31
CA LYS A 19 -11.77 18.71 14.79
C LYS A 19 -13.18 19.28 14.98
N ALA A 20 -14.14 18.83 14.19
CA ALA A 20 -15.52 19.30 14.25
C ALA A 20 -16.31 18.66 15.41
N ASN A 21 -15.97 17.42 15.79
CA ASN A 21 -16.74 16.63 16.76
C ASN A 21 -16.05 16.49 18.13
N LEU A 22 -14.72 16.70 18.21
CA LEU A 22 -13.96 16.60 19.46
C LEU A 22 -13.66 17.99 20.04
N SER A 23 -13.60 18.08 21.36
CA SER A 23 -13.08 19.27 22.02
C SER A 23 -11.60 19.49 21.67
N THR A 24 -11.16 20.76 21.68
CA THR A 24 -9.77 21.13 21.33
C THR A 24 -8.73 20.38 22.16
N SER A 25 -9.00 20.11 23.43
CA SER A 25 -8.09 19.37 24.31
C SER A 25 -8.00 17.88 23.94
N VAL A 26 -9.14 17.23 23.68
CA VAL A 26 -9.22 15.83 23.27
C VAL A 26 -8.55 15.64 21.91
N TYR A 27 -8.86 16.48 20.93
CA TYR A 27 -8.24 16.44 19.60
C TYR A 27 -6.71 16.57 19.68
N ARG A 28 -6.20 17.56 20.41
CA ARG A 28 -4.74 17.75 20.57
C ARG A 28 -4.08 16.57 21.27
N SER A 29 -4.75 15.97 22.26
CA SER A 29 -4.24 14.79 22.98
C SER A 29 -4.16 13.56 22.07
N LEU A 30 -5.22 13.31 21.29
CA LEU A 30 -5.24 12.25 20.28
C LEU A 30 -4.16 12.49 19.21
N LYS A 31 -4.03 13.72 18.70
CA LYS A 31 -3.04 14.04 17.68
C LYS A 31 -1.60 13.80 18.17
N ARG A 32 -1.29 14.14 19.43
CA ARG A 32 0.00 13.78 20.06
C ARG A 32 0.21 12.27 20.16
N THR A 33 -0.85 11.51 20.43
CA THR A 33 -0.80 10.03 20.45
C THR A 33 -0.41 9.49 19.06
N ILE A 34 -1.03 10.02 18.00
CA ILE A 34 -0.78 9.63 16.61
C ILE A 34 0.62 10.06 16.13
N ASP A 35 0.99 11.31 16.38
CA ASP A 35 2.21 11.90 15.82
C ASP A 35 3.47 11.50 16.61
N GLU A 36 3.35 11.33 17.93
CA GLU A 36 4.49 11.06 18.83
C GLU A 36 4.50 9.62 19.39
N GLY A 37 3.51 8.79 19.06
CA GLY A 37 3.43 7.40 19.50
C GLY A 37 3.22 7.21 21.00
N ARG A 38 2.60 8.19 21.69
CA ARG A 38 2.31 8.11 23.13
C ARG A 38 1.17 7.13 23.44
N SER A 39 1.04 6.73 24.70
CA SER A 39 -0.10 5.94 25.17
C SER A 39 -1.40 6.76 25.15
N LEU A 40 -2.48 6.17 24.65
CA LEU A 40 -3.80 6.80 24.63
C LEU A 40 -4.37 6.91 26.05
N ASN A 41 -4.79 8.12 26.44
CA ASN A 41 -5.49 8.34 27.71
C ASN A 41 -6.92 7.73 27.64
N PRO A 42 -7.35 6.92 28.63
CA PRO A 42 -8.70 6.34 28.66
C PRO A 42 -9.85 7.35 28.54
N ASP A 43 -9.72 8.53 29.12
CA ASP A 43 -10.75 9.59 29.03
C ASP A 43 -10.85 10.14 27.61
N VAL A 44 -9.70 10.27 26.93
CA VAL A 44 -9.64 10.65 25.51
C VAL A 44 -10.29 9.56 24.66
N ALA A 45 -10.05 8.28 24.98
CA ALA A 45 -10.65 7.17 24.25
C ALA A 45 -12.18 7.14 24.37
N ASN A 46 -12.73 7.39 25.56
CA ASN A 46 -14.18 7.47 25.74
C ASN A 46 -14.79 8.63 24.93
N ALA A 47 -14.19 9.82 25.01
CA ALA A 47 -14.66 10.98 24.23
C ALA A 47 -14.58 10.73 22.72
N VAL A 48 -13.53 10.05 22.25
CA VAL A 48 -13.37 9.69 20.83
C VAL A 48 -14.39 8.63 20.41
N ALA A 49 -14.63 7.61 21.24
CA ALA A 49 -15.63 6.58 20.95
C ALA A 49 -17.04 7.18 20.83
N GLU A 50 -17.44 8.05 21.76
CA GLU A 50 -18.73 8.73 21.72
C GLU A 50 -18.88 9.55 20.43
N ALA A 51 -17.88 10.38 20.09
CA ALA A 51 -17.88 11.18 18.88
C ALA A 51 -17.88 10.34 17.58
N MET A 52 -17.12 9.23 17.54
CA MET A 52 -17.10 8.31 16.41
C MET A 52 -18.47 7.65 16.21
N LYS A 53 -19.10 7.21 17.30
CA LYS A 53 -20.43 6.60 17.27
C LYS A 53 -21.49 7.60 16.80
N ASP A 54 -21.52 8.80 17.38
CA ASP A 54 -22.50 9.83 16.99
C ASP A 54 -22.34 10.21 15.51
N TRP A 55 -21.09 10.40 15.05
CA TRP A 55 -20.79 10.61 13.63
C TRP A 55 -21.25 9.44 12.76
N ALA A 56 -20.96 8.20 13.16
CA ALA A 56 -21.29 7.01 12.38
C ALA A 56 -22.81 6.80 12.28
N VAL A 57 -23.53 6.95 13.39
CA VAL A 57 -25.00 6.86 13.44
C VAL A 57 -25.65 7.97 12.60
N ALA A 58 -25.09 9.18 12.59
CA ALA A 58 -25.56 10.26 11.72
C ALA A 58 -25.40 9.93 10.22
N HIS A 59 -24.48 9.03 9.87
CA HIS A 59 -24.28 8.50 8.52
C HIS A 59 -25.04 7.18 8.28
N GLY A 60 -25.92 6.77 9.19
CA GLY A 60 -26.75 5.57 9.07
C GLY A 60 -26.10 4.27 9.53
N ALA A 61 -24.92 4.33 10.17
CA ALA A 61 -24.30 3.14 10.73
C ALA A 61 -25.11 2.61 11.93
N THR A 62 -25.32 1.31 11.95
CA THR A 62 -26.01 0.59 13.04
C THR A 62 -25.06 -0.33 13.80
N HIS A 63 -23.92 -0.68 13.19
CA HIS A 63 -22.92 -1.57 13.74
C HIS A 63 -21.55 -0.90 13.75
N PHE A 64 -20.63 -1.46 14.53
CA PHE A 64 -19.21 -1.24 14.43
C PHE A 64 -18.47 -2.57 14.28
N THR A 65 -17.23 -2.50 13.80
CA THR A 65 -16.35 -3.66 13.69
C THR A 65 -14.90 -3.26 13.88
N HIS A 66 -14.16 -4.11 14.58
CA HIS A 66 -12.70 -4.10 14.52
C HIS A 66 -12.30 -4.71 13.18
N TRP A 67 -11.84 -3.88 12.26
CA TRP A 67 -11.41 -4.27 10.92
C TRP A 67 -9.91 -4.58 10.95
N PHE A 68 -9.53 -5.81 10.62
CA PHE A 68 -8.13 -6.25 10.67
C PHE A 68 -7.77 -7.16 9.49
N GLN A 69 -6.47 -7.36 9.30
CA GLN A 69 -5.90 -8.15 8.21
C GLN A 69 -5.18 -9.39 8.76
N PRO A 70 -5.88 -10.53 8.95
CA PRO A 70 -5.25 -11.78 9.38
C PRO A 70 -4.20 -12.28 8.38
N LEU A 71 -3.46 -13.33 8.77
CA LEU A 71 -2.38 -13.91 7.95
C LEU A 71 -2.84 -14.50 6.60
N THR A 72 -4.14 -14.66 6.37
CA THR A 72 -4.74 -15.13 5.10
C THR A 72 -4.63 -14.13 3.95
N GLY A 73 -4.29 -12.87 4.22
CA GLY A 73 -4.10 -11.85 3.19
C GLY A 73 -5.38 -11.10 2.76
N ILE A 74 -6.54 -11.51 3.29
CA ILE A 74 -7.83 -10.81 3.16
C ILE A 74 -8.22 -10.18 4.50
N THR A 75 -9.14 -9.23 4.49
CA THR A 75 -9.63 -8.56 5.71
C THR A 75 -10.69 -9.40 6.42
N ALA A 76 -10.80 -9.22 7.75
CA ALA A 76 -11.81 -9.86 8.57
C ALA A 76 -12.58 -8.83 9.42
N GLU A 77 -13.86 -9.12 9.66
CA GLU A 77 -14.78 -8.26 10.39
C GLU A 77 -15.72 -9.11 11.25
N LYS A 78 -15.98 -8.63 12.46
CA LYS A 78 -17.09 -9.06 13.31
C LYS A 78 -17.97 -7.85 13.61
N HIS A 79 -19.24 -7.90 13.23
CA HIS A 79 -20.15 -6.76 13.35
C HIS A 79 -20.88 -6.83 14.68
N ASP A 80 -20.61 -5.86 15.54
CA ASP A 80 -21.29 -5.66 16.82
C ASP A 80 -22.23 -4.46 16.68
N SER A 81 -23.46 -4.58 17.17
CA SER A 81 -24.44 -3.48 17.11
C SER A 81 -24.14 -2.48 18.22
N PHE A 82 -24.38 -1.19 17.97
CA PHE A 82 -24.34 -0.17 19.04
C PHE A 82 -25.49 -0.31 20.05
N ILE A 83 -26.43 -1.22 19.81
CA ILE A 83 -27.64 -1.37 20.62
C ILE A 83 -27.30 -1.77 22.05
N SER A 84 -27.84 -1.01 23.02
CA SER A 84 -27.74 -1.32 24.44
C SER A 84 -29.12 -1.14 25.11
N PRO A 85 -29.57 -2.09 25.95
CA PRO A 85 -30.87 -1.99 26.62
C PRO A 85 -30.83 -0.95 27.74
N ALA A 86 -31.78 0.00 27.72
CA ALA A 86 -31.98 0.92 28.82
C ALA A 86 -32.86 0.29 29.92
N PRO A 87 -32.68 0.68 31.20
CA PRO A 87 -33.46 0.11 32.32
C PRO A 87 -34.99 0.27 32.22
N ASP A 88 -35.47 1.19 31.38
CA ASP A 88 -36.88 1.49 31.17
C ASP A 88 -37.50 0.73 29.97
N GLY A 89 -36.77 -0.22 29.39
CA GLY A 89 -37.22 -1.01 28.24
C GLY A 89 -37.05 -0.31 26.89
N ARG A 90 -36.48 0.92 26.85
CA ARG A 90 -36.04 1.55 25.60
C ARG A 90 -34.67 1.04 25.19
N VAL A 91 -34.28 1.42 23.99
CA VAL A 91 -32.97 1.12 23.40
C VAL A 91 -32.19 2.41 23.29
N ILE A 92 -30.90 2.35 23.61
CA ILE A 92 -29.93 3.41 23.36
C ILE A 92 -28.78 2.89 22.50
N MET A 93 -28.05 3.81 21.88
CA MET A 93 -26.86 3.50 21.09
C MET A 93 -25.63 3.87 21.92
N GLU A 94 -24.86 2.87 22.32
CA GLU A 94 -23.66 3.01 23.15
C GLU A 94 -22.43 2.50 22.40
N PHE A 95 -21.31 3.16 22.65
CA PHE A 95 -19.99 2.71 22.20
C PHE A 95 -18.95 3.29 23.15
N SER A 96 -18.27 2.42 23.89
CA SER A 96 -17.33 2.85 24.93
C SER A 96 -15.90 2.95 24.42
N GLY A 97 -15.06 3.75 25.09
CA GLY A 97 -13.62 3.80 24.82
C GLY A 97 -12.93 2.45 25.03
N LYS A 98 -13.49 1.59 25.91
CA LYS A 98 -13.00 0.23 26.10
C LYS A 98 -13.19 -0.63 24.84
N GLU A 99 -14.36 -0.55 24.23
CA GLU A 99 -14.68 -1.25 22.98
C GLU A 99 -13.95 -0.66 21.78
N LEU A 100 -13.67 0.64 21.79
CA LEU A 100 -12.81 1.28 20.79
C LEU A 100 -11.38 0.78 20.87
N ILE A 101 -10.76 0.83 22.06
CA ILE A 101 -9.35 0.45 22.22
C ILE A 101 -9.13 -1.02 21.92
N LYS A 102 -10.06 -1.89 22.36
CA LYS A 102 -9.85 -3.33 22.37
C LYS A 102 -11.12 -4.11 22.04
N GLY A 103 -10.99 -5.04 21.10
CA GLY A 103 -11.96 -6.11 20.87
C GLY A 103 -11.41 -7.48 21.31
N GLU A 104 -12.32 -8.47 21.41
CA GLU A 104 -11.99 -9.87 21.70
C GLU A 104 -12.64 -10.79 20.66
N PRO A 105 -11.99 -11.01 19.50
CA PRO A 105 -12.42 -12.02 18.54
C PRO A 105 -11.89 -13.42 18.89
N ASP A 106 -12.48 -14.44 18.25
CA ASP A 106 -11.92 -15.79 18.23
C ASP A 106 -10.72 -15.87 17.26
N ALA A 107 -9.55 -16.14 17.81
CA ALA A 107 -8.29 -16.33 17.12
C ALA A 107 -7.98 -17.78 16.72
N SER A 108 -8.70 -18.78 17.23
CA SER A 108 -8.46 -20.19 16.84
C SER A 108 -8.86 -20.48 15.40
N SER A 109 -9.83 -19.73 14.88
CA SER A 109 -10.37 -19.90 13.53
C SER A 109 -9.51 -19.27 12.43
N PHE A 110 -8.49 -18.49 12.79
CA PHE A 110 -7.56 -17.88 11.82
C PHE A 110 -6.27 -18.70 11.69
N PRO A 111 -5.75 -18.90 10.46
CA PRO A 111 -4.45 -19.54 10.26
C PRO A 111 -3.36 -18.85 11.08
N SER A 112 -2.73 -19.63 11.95
CA SER A 112 -1.71 -19.16 12.90
C SER A 112 -0.32 -19.69 12.59
N GLY A 113 -0.15 -20.50 11.54
CA GLY A 113 1.12 -21.16 11.24
C GLY A 113 1.60 -22.11 12.33
N GLY A 114 0.69 -22.62 13.17
CA GLY A 114 1.02 -23.49 14.31
C GLY A 114 1.30 -22.74 15.62
N LEU A 115 1.22 -21.41 15.63
CA LEU A 115 1.40 -20.60 16.85
C LEU A 115 0.28 -20.79 17.89
N ARG A 116 -0.83 -21.42 17.50
CA ARG A 116 -2.03 -21.59 18.35
C ARG A 116 -2.62 -22.97 18.17
N ALA A 117 -2.96 -23.63 19.28
CA ALA A 117 -3.74 -24.85 19.25
C ALA A 117 -5.22 -24.54 18.95
N THR A 118 -5.95 -25.49 18.35
CA THR A 118 -7.37 -25.30 17.99
C THR A 118 -8.29 -25.06 19.18
N PHE A 119 -7.90 -25.46 20.40
CA PHE A 119 -8.68 -25.20 21.61
C PHE A 119 -8.38 -23.81 22.23
N GLU A 120 -7.35 -23.10 21.76
CA GLU A 120 -6.96 -21.79 22.29
C GLU A 120 -7.62 -20.70 21.43
N ALA A 121 -8.84 -20.32 21.82
CA ALA A 121 -9.67 -19.41 21.03
C ALA A 121 -9.41 -17.92 21.26
N ARG A 122 -8.98 -17.49 22.46
CA ARG A 122 -8.97 -16.05 22.79
C ARG A 122 -7.93 -15.24 22.00
N GLY A 123 -8.36 -14.27 21.20
CA GLY A 123 -7.51 -13.26 20.56
C GLY A 123 -7.87 -11.85 20.99
N TYR A 124 -7.05 -10.87 20.60
CA TYR A 124 -7.30 -9.47 20.90
C TYR A 124 -7.11 -8.62 19.65
N THR A 125 -8.03 -7.68 19.43
CA THR A 125 -7.80 -6.57 18.50
C THR A 125 -7.44 -5.32 19.29
N ALA A 126 -6.55 -4.52 18.75
CA ALA A 126 -6.14 -3.23 19.31
C ALA A 126 -6.27 -2.15 18.24
N TRP A 127 -6.96 -1.06 18.55
CA TRP A 127 -7.14 0.05 17.61
C TRP A 127 -5.80 0.67 17.20
N ASP A 128 -5.61 0.85 15.89
CA ASP A 128 -4.53 1.62 15.30
C ASP A 128 -5.02 3.06 15.05
N PRO A 129 -4.67 4.04 15.89
CA PRO A 129 -5.11 5.43 15.72
C PRO A 129 -4.41 6.14 14.55
N THR A 130 -3.37 5.53 13.95
CA THR A 130 -2.64 6.11 12.81
C THR A 130 -3.33 5.85 11.47
N SER A 131 -4.39 5.04 11.46
CA SER A 131 -5.29 4.84 10.34
C SER A 131 -6.71 5.24 10.73
N TYR A 132 -7.38 6.04 9.89
CA TYR A 132 -8.68 6.59 10.24
C TYR A 132 -9.78 5.54 10.19
N ALA A 133 -10.70 5.61 11.16
CA ALA A 133 -11.95 4.85 11.09
C ALA A 133 -12.80 5.33 9.91
N PHE A 134 -13.54 4.42 9.30
CA PHE A 134 -14.35 4.70 8.11
C PHE A 134 -15.68 3.95 8.16
N ILE A 135 -16.65 4.37 7.36
CA ILE A 135 -17.95 3.70 7.27
C ILE A 135 -17.99 2.91 5.97
N LYS A 136 -18.31 1.63 6.07
CA LYS A 136 -18.53 0.75 4.92
C LYS A 136 -19.90 0.11 5.04
N GLY A 137 -20.79 0.43 4.10
CA GLY A 137 -22.21 0.08 4.24
C GLY A 137 -22.80 0.78 5.47
N ASN A 138 -23.39 0.02 6.38
CA ASN A 138 -23.96 0.55 7.63
C ASN A 138 -23.11 0.20 8.86
N THR A 139 -21.80 0.03 8.67
CA THR A 139 -20.88 -0.38 9.74
C THR A 139 -19.71 0.59 9.87
N LEU A 140 -19.42 1.04 11.10
CA LEU A 140 -18.20 1.75 11.46
C LEU A 140 -17.03 0.74 11.53
N CYS A 141 -16.10 0.83 10.59
CA CYS A 141 -14.89 0.02 10.54
C CYS A 141 -13.73 0.73 11.26
N ILE A 142 -13.18 0.07 12.27
CA ILE A 142 -12.08 0.57 13.10
C ILE A 142 -10.81 -0.21 12.73
N PRO A 143 -9.83 0.41 12.06
CA PRO A 143 -8.58 -0.27 11.70
C PRO A 143 -7.83 -0.76 12.94
N THR A 144 -7.52 -2.05 13.00
CA THR A 144 -6.96 -2.67 14.20
C THR A 144 -5.82 -3.62 13.89
N ALA A 145 -4.89 -3.72 14.85
CA ALA A 145 -3.93 -4.80 14.96
C ALA A 145 -4.60 -6.02 15.62
N PHE A 146 -4.19 -7.23 15.25
CA PHE A 146 -4.74 -8.47 15.78
C PHE A 146 -3.65 -9.43 16.28
N CYS A 147 -3.77 -9.84 17.53
CA CYS A 147 -2.82 -10.72 18.20
C CYS A 147 -3.49 -11.87 18.96
N SER A 148 -2.70 -12.89 19.24
CA SER A 148 -3.09 -14.01 20.10
C SER A 148 -3.24 -13.57 21.56
N TYR A 149 -3.65 -14.51 22.41
CA TYR A 149 -3.60 -14.35 23.86
C TYR A 149 -2.18 -14.13 24.41
N GLY A 150 -1.17 -14.77 23.81
CA GLY A 150 0.25 -14.65 24.20
C GLY A 150 0.92 -13.37 23.69
N GLY A 151 0.25 -12.61 22.82
CA GLY A 151 0.79 -11.38 22.22
C GLY A 151 1.54 -11.61 20.90
N GLU A 152 1.54 -12.84 20.37
CA GLU A 152 2.02 -13.11 19.02
C GLU A 152 1.13 -12.40 17.99
N ALA A 153 1.75 -11.77 16.98
CA ALA A 153 1.03 -11.13 15.90
C ALA A 153 0.36 -12.20 15.02
N LEU A 154 -0.96 -12.14 14.89
CA LEU A 154 -1.75 -13.02 14.02
C LEU A 154 -2.29 -12.26 12.80
N ASP A 155 -1.65 -11.14 12.50
CA ASP A 155 -2.05 -10.19 11.47
C ASP A 155 -0.86 -9.73 10.63
N LYS A 156 -1.17 -8.98 9.56
CA LYS A 156 -0.17 -8.31 8.73
C LYS A 156 0.15 -6.90 9.23
N LYS A 157 -0.71 -6.29 10.04
CA LYS A 157 -0.56 -4.90 10.47
C LYS A 157 0.49 -4.71 11.55
N THR A 158 0.50 -5.56 12.57
CA THR A 158 1.50 -5.47 13.66
C THR A 158 2.94 -5.59 13.12
N PRO A 159 3.29 -6.59 12.28
CA PRO A 159 4.64 -6.68 11.72
C PRO A 159 4.97 -5.50 10.80
N LEU A 160 3.99 -4.96 10.07
CA LEU A 160 4.19 -3.79 9.20
C LEU A 160 4.57 -2.56 10.02
N LEU A 161 3.81 -2.24 11.08
CA LEU A 161 4.10 -1.12 11.96
C LEU A 161 5.48 -1.27 12.63
N ARG A 162 5.84 -2.49 13.07
CA ARG A 162 7.18 -2.78 13.60
C ARG A 162 8.29 -2.52 12.58
N SER A 163 8.09 -2.93 11.33
CA SER A 163 9.07 -2.70 10.25
C SER A 163 9.27 -1.21 9.96
N MET A 164 8.20 -0.42 9.97
CA MET A 164 8.25 1.03 9.79
C MET A 164 8.99 1.71 10.95
N GLN A 165 8.74 1.28 12.19
CA GLN A 165 9.46 1.78 13.36
C GLN A 165 10.95 1.43 13.32
N ALA A 166 11.30 0.21 12.88
CA ALA A 166 12.68 -0.23 12.74
C ALA A 166 13.42 0.64 11.72
N LEU A 167 12.85 0.87 10.54
CA LEU A 167 13.44 1.73 9.52
C LEU A 167 13.57 3.17 10.01
N ASN A 168 12.51 3.74 10.60
CA ASN A 168 12.53 5.08 11.17
C ASN A 168 13.69 5.25 12.17
N LYS A 169 13.85 4.30 13.10
CA LYS A 169 14.91 4.35 14.10
C LYS A 169 16.30 4.46 13.47
N GLN A 170 16.59 3.64 12.46
CA GLN A 170 17.93 3.59 11.85
C GLN A 170 18.16 4.76 10.88
N ALA A 171 17.13 5.15 10.11
CA ALA A 171 17.20 6.33 9.26
C ALA A 171 17.45 7.61 10.08
N MET A 172 16.80 7.75 11.24
CA MET A 172 17.03 8.89 12.14
C MET A 172 18.45 8.96 12.70
N ARG A 173 19.14 7.83 12.88
CA ARG A 173 20.55 7.81 13.30
C ARG A 173 21.44 8.40 12.21
N ILE A 174 21.26 7.93 10.97
CA ILE A 174 21.97 8.47 9.81
C ILE A 174 21.70 9.96 9.64
N LEU A 175 20.44 10.39 9.68
CA LEU A 175 20.09 11.80 9.44
C LEU A 175 20.74 12.76 10.45
N LYS A 176 20.90 12.33 11.71
CA LYS A 176 21.62 13.12 12.73
C LYS A 176 23.10 13.29 12.39
N LEU A 177 23.74 12.29 11.81
CA LEU A 177 25.13 12.39 11.36
C LEU A 177 25.30 13.44 10.25
N PHE A 178 24.31 13.55 9.35
CA PHE A 178 24.25 14.59 8.32
C PHE A 178 23.73 15.95 8.84
N GLY A 179 23.56 16.14 10.15
CA GLY A 179 23.17 17.43 10.75
C GLY A 179 21.68 17.80 10.62
N ASN A 180 20.80 16.85 10.32
CA ASN A 180 19.35 17.11 10.21
C ASN A 180 18.66 17.04 11.59
N ASP A 181 18.96 18.00 12.47
CA ASP A 181 18.48 18.03 13.86
C ASP A 181 16.98 18.39 14.02
N ASP A 182 16.38 18.98 12.99
CA ASP A 182 14.97 19.40 12.98
C ASP A 182 14.00 18.27 12.61
N VAL A 183 14.51 17.19 12.02
CA VAL A 183 13.73 16.00 11.63
C VAL A 183 13.36 15.19 12.87
N LYS A 184 12.10 14.78 12.98
CA LYS A 184 11.58 13.98 14.11
C LYS A 184 11.31 12.54 13.74
N CYS A 185 10.92 12.29 12.48
CA CYS A 185 10.73 10.94 12.01
C CYS A 185 10.89 10.82 10.49
N VAL A 186 11.20 9.59 10.06
CA VAL A 186 11.17 9.15 8.68
C VAL A 186 10.01 8.19 8.52
N ARG A 187 9.20 8.41 7.48
CA ARG A 187 8.06 7.55 7.14
C ARG A 187 8.26 6.98 5.74
N THR A 188 8.01 5.68 5.62
CA THR A 188 7.92 5.03 4.32
C THR A 188 6.57 5.33 3.67
N SER A 189 6.57 5.46 2.36
CA SER A 189 5.39 5.70 1.55
C SER A 189 5.28 4.69 0.42
N VAL A 190 4.05 4.33 0.04
CA VAL A 190 3.78 3.36 -1.02
C VAL A 190 2.65 3.85 -1.92
N GLY A 191 2.85 3.75 -3.24
CA GLY A 191 1.83 3.88 -4.27
C GLY A 191 1.63 2.56 -5.02
N PRO A 192 0.63 1.75 -4.66
CA PRO A 192 0.39 0.47 -5.32
C PRO A 192 -0.44 0.64 -6.60
N GLU A 193 0.08 0.18 -7.73
CA GLU A 193 -0.63 0.16 -9.03
C GLU A 193 -1.41 -1.15 -9.13
N GLN A 194 -2.74 -1.12 -9.15
CA GLN A 194 -3.59 -2.31 -9.08
C GLN A 194 -4.10 -2.72 -10.46
N GLU A 195 -3.56 -3.80 -11.02
CA GLU A 195 -4.10 -4.40 -12.24
C GLU A 195 -5.20 -5.43 -11.92
N TYR A 196 -6.13 -5.61 -12.85
CA TYR A 196 -7.27 -6.52 -12.73
C TYR A 196 -7.92 -6.82 -14.09
N PHE A 197 -8.72 -7.88 -14.17
CA PHE A 197 -9.58 -8.16 -15.33
C PHE A 197 -11.06 -7.94 -14.99
N LEU A 198 -11.83 -7.48 -15.97
CA LEU A 198 -13.30 -7.45 -15.90
C LEU A 198 -13.89 -8.45 -16.88
N VAL A 199 -14.73 -9.35 -16.38
CA VAL A 199 -15.48 -10.30 -17.22
C VAL A 199 -16.97 -10.12 -17.03
N ASP A 200 -17.73 -10.44 -18.07
CA ASP A 200 -19.19 -10.47 -17.96
C ASP A 200 -19.62 -11.56 -16.97
N LYS A 201 -20.53 -11.21 -16.05
CA LYS A 201 -21.01 -12.12 -15.01
C LYS A 201 -21.67 -13.36 -15.61
N GLU A 202 -22.43 -13.25 -16.69
CA GLU A 202 -23.07 -14.42 -17.31
C GLU A 202 -22.05 -15.39 -17.90
N MET A 203 -20.94 -14.87 -18.43
CA MET A 203 -19.84 -15.71 -18.94
C MET A 203 -19.06 -16.35 -17.79
N TYR A 204 -18.77 -15.60 -16.74
CA TYR A 204 -18.16 -16.12 -15.51
C TYR A 204 -19.02 -17.23 -14.89
N GLU A 205 -20.35 -17.06 -14.86
CA GLU A 205 -21.27 -18.05 -14.33
C GLU A 205 -21.23 -19.39 -15.08
N LYS A 206 -20.84 -19.38 -16.36
CA LYS A 206 -20.69 -20.59 -17.19
C LYS A 206 -19.35 -21.31 -16.98
N ARG A 207 -18.38 -20.68 -16.30
CA ARG A 207 -17.00 -21.18 -16.13
C ARG A 207 -16.71 -21.59 -14.69
N LYS A 208 -17.02 -22.84 -14.34
CA LYS A 208 -16.76 -23.39 -12.99
C LYS A 208 -15.28 -23.32 -12.58
N ASP A 209 -14.37 -23.53 -13.54
CA ASP A 209 -12.94 -23.41 -13.31
C ASP A 209 -12.55 -21.99 -12.86
N LEU A 210 -13.07 -20.98 -13.56
CA LEU A 210 -12.85 -19.58 -13.22
C LEU A 210 -13.43 -19.22 -11.85
N LYS A 211 -14.59 -19.75 -11.49
CA LYS A 211 -15.21 -19.54 -10.16
C LYS A 211 -14.41 -20.12 -9.01
N PHE A 212 -13.94 -21.35 -9.16
CA PHE A 212 -13.33 -22.08 -8.05
C PHE A 212 -11.84 -21.78 -7.91
N THR A 213 -11.18 -21.41 -9.00
CA THR A 213 -9.72 -21.23 -9.02
C THR A 213 -9.29 -19.79 -9.31
N GLY A 214 -10.21 -18.88 -9.64
CA GLY A 214 -9.90 -17.52 -10.05
C GLY A 214 -9.23 -17.42 -11.43
N ARG A 215 -8.99 -18.55 -12.10
CA ARG A 215 -8.38 -18.64 -13.42
C ARG A 215 -9.02 -19.72 -14.27
N THR A 216 -8.74 -19.65 -15.56
CA THR A 216 -9.08 -20.72 -16.49
C THR A 216 -8.06 -21.86 -16.35
N LEU A 217 -8.56 -23.10 -16.26
CA LEU A 217 -7.72 -24.32 -16.21
C LEU A 217 -7.48 -24.91 -17.60
N PHE A 218 -8.43 -24.67 -18.51
CA PHE A 218 -8.37 -25.07 -19.91
C PHE A 218 -9.12 -24.04 -20.79
N GLY A 219 -8.83 -24.04 -22.08
CA GLY A 219 -9.48 -23.15 -23.04
C GLY A 219 -8.64 -23.03 -24.31
N ALA A 220 -9.31 -23.00 -25.46
CA ALA A 220 -8.64 -22.65 -26.71
C ALA A 220 -8.23 -21.18 -26.70
N LYS A 221 -7.13 -20.85 -27.40
CA LYS A 221 -6.77 -19.45 -27.62
C LYS A 221 -7.89 -18.76 -28.42
N PRO A 222 -8.21 -17.49 -28.10
CA PRO A 222 -9.21 -16.76 -28.88
C PRO A 222 -8.72 -16.60 -30.33
N PRO A 223 -9.64 -16.57 -31.33
CA PRO A 223 -9.27 -16.34 -32.73
C PRO A 223 -8.58 -14.99 -32.96
N LYS A 224 -8.86 -14.00 -32.10
CA LYS A 224 -8.18 -12.70 -32.04
C LYS A 224 -7.44 -12.61 -30.70
N GLY A 225 -6.12 -12.55 -30.76
CA GLY A 225 -5.26 -12.42 -29.60
C GLY A 225 -5.05 -10.97 -29.17
N GLN A 226 -3.99 -10.76 -28.39
CA GLN A 226 -3.44 -9.45 -28.04
C GLN A 226 -2.69 -8.85 -29.25
N GLU A 227 -3.45 -8.49 -30.30
CA GLU A 227 -2.93 -8.02 -31.59
C GLU A 227 -3.57 -6.68 -31.98
N MET A 228 -2.74 -5.74 -32.47
CA MET A 228 -2.92 -4.39 -33.06
C MET A 228 -4.11 -3.46 -32.70
N ASP A 229 -5.31 -3.97 -32.39
CA ASP A 229 -6.52 -3.14 -32.14
C ASP A 229 -6.83 -2.93 -30.65
N ASP A 230 -6.47 -3.88 -29.78
CA ASP A 230 -6.59 -3.75 -28.33
C ASP A 230 -5.22 -3.33 -27.78
N HIS A 231 -4.95 -2.02 -27.78
CA HIS A 231 -3.66 -1.48 -27.35
C HIS A 231 -3.73 -0.80 -25.98
N TYR A 232 -2.58 -0.80 -25.30
CA TYR A 232 -2.34 -0.04 -24.07
C TYR A 232 -2.79 1.42 -24.26
N PHE A 233 -3.54 1.95 -23.28
CA PHE A 233 -4.23 3.26 -23.37
C PHE A 233 -5.27 3.41 -24.49
N GLY A 234 -5.80 2.30 -25.02
CA GLY A 234 -6.93 2.31 -25.95
C GLY A 234 -8.22 2.86 -25.31
N VAL A 235 -9.24 3.11 -26.13
CA VAL A 235 -10.52 3.67 -25.68
C VAL A 235 -11.20 2.73 -24.66
N ILE A 236 -11.55 3.25 -23.50
CA ILE A 236 -12.32 2.52 -22.48
C ILE A 236 -13.76 2.34 -22.97
N LYS A 237 -14.23 1.09 -23.01
CA LYS A 237 -15.60 0.77 -23.44
C LYS A 237 -16.61 1.44 -22.51
N PRO A 238 -17.76 1.97 -23.00
CA PRO A 238 -18.71 2.73 -22.17
C PRO A 238 -19.14 2.02 -20.88
N ARG A 239 -19.44 0.72 -20.93
CA ARG A 239 -19.79 -0.09 -19.75
C ARG A 239 -18.66 -0.18 -18.71
N VAL A 240 -17.41 -0.23 -19.15
CA VAL A 240 -16.25 -0.24 -18.26
C VAL A 240 -16.03 1.16 -17.67
N ALA A 241 -16.23 2.21 -18.46
CA ALA A 241 -16.15 3.59 -17.99
C ALA A 241 -17.20 3.89 -16.91
N GLU A 242 -18.43 3.38 -17.05
CA GLU A 242 -19.47 3.50 -16.02
C GLU A 242 -19.09 2.77 -14.72
N TYR A 243 -18.51 1.57 -14.83
CA TYR A 243 -17.95 0.84 -13.68
C TYR A 243 -16.83 1.62 -13.00
N MET A 244 -15.87 2.15 -13.78
CA MET A 244 -14.73 2.92 -13.29
C MET A 244 -15.18 4.23 -12.60
N ALA A 245 -16.19 4.91 -13.16
CA ALA A 245 -16.76 6.10 -12.54
C ALA A 245 -17.41 5.80 -11.17
N ASP A 246 -18.19 4.72 -11.06
CA ASP A 246 -18.79 4.28 -9.79
C ASP A 246 -17.71 3.83 -8.79
N LEU A 247 -16.66 3.13 -9.26
CA LEU A 247 -15.51 2.76 -8.44
C LEU A 247 -14.80 4.00 -7.87
N ASN A 248 -14.51 4.99 -8.71
CA ASN A 248 -13.86 6.23 -8.27
C ASN A 248 -14.71 6.97 -7.23
N GLU A 249 -16.01 7.07 -7.44
CA GLU A 249 -16.91 7.72 -6.48
C GLU A 249 -16.86 7.04 -5.10
N GLU A 250 -16.93 5.71 -5.05
CA GLU A 250 -16.85 4.94 -3.80
C GLU A 250 -15.49 5.07 -3.11
N LEU A 251 -14.39 5.00 -3.86
CA LEU A 251 -13.04 5.16 -3.31
C LEU A 251 -12.81 6.59 -2.79
N TRP A 252 -13.29 7.61 -3.49
CA TRP A 252 -13.19 9.01 -3.06
C TRP A 252 -14.01 9.27 -1.79
N LYS A 253 -15.22 8.69 -1.64
CA LYS A 253 -15.98 8.76 -0.38
C LYS A 253 -15.19 8.20 0.81
N LEU A 254 -14.39 7.16 0.58
CA LEU A 254 -13.50 6.51 1.55
C LEU A 254 -12.13 7.20 1.69
N GLY A 255 -11.93 8.37 1.08
CA GLY A 255 -10.70 9.16 1.21
C GLY A 255 -9.50 8.60 0.43
N ILE A 256 -9.73 7.63 -0.45
CA ILE A 256 -8.69 7.04 -1.30
C ILE A 256 -8.52 7.90 -2.54
N LEU A 257 -7.32 8.43 -2.77
CA LEU A 257 -6.98 9.30 -3.91
C LEU A 257 -6.78 8.49 -5.20
N ALA A 258 -7.81 7.75 -5.64
CA ALA A 258 -7.82 7.10 -6.96
C ALA A 258 -7.61 8.16 -8.04
N LYS A 259 -6.51 8.04 -8.80
CA LYS A 259 -5.99 9.13 -9.64
C LYS A 259 -5.87 8.75 -11.11
N THR A 260 -5.37 7.55 -11.36
CA THR A 260 -5.08 7.06 -12.70
C THR A 260 -5.86 5.78 -12.94
N GLU A 261 -6.48 5.67 -14.11
CA GLU A 261 -7.12 4.45 -14.60
C GLU A 261 -6.95 4.35 -16.11
N HIS A 262 -6.74 3.14 -16.61
CA HIS A 262 -6.64 2.88 -18.04
C HIS A 262 -6.84 1.41 -18.39
N ASN A 263 -6.96 1.13 -19.69
CA ASN A 263 -6.80 -0.22 -20.22
C ASN A 263 -5.34 -0.65 -20.13
N GLU A 264 -5.14 -1.90 -19.74
CA GLU A 264 -3.84 -2.57 -19.76
C GLU A 264 -3.63 -3.31 -21.09
N VAL A 265 -2.49 -4.01 -21.24
CA VAL A 265 -2.09 -4.61 -22.51
C VAL A 265 -2.98 -5.79 -22.93
N ALA A 266 -3.52 -6.59 -21.99
CA ALA A 266 -4.41 -7.70 -22.36
C ALA A 266 -5.88 -7.26 -22.54
N PRO A 267 -6.66 -7.95 -23.39
CA PRO A 267 -8.08 -7.68 -23.53
C PRO A 267 -8.84 -7.78 -22.20
N ALA A 268 -9.62 -6.74 -21.89
CA ALA A 268 -10.37 -6.61 -20.64
C ALA A 268 -9.53 -6.57 -19.36
N GLN A 269 -8.23 -6.30 -19.49
CA GLN A 269 -7.34 -5.94 -18.38
C GLN A 269 -7.35 -4.42 -18.20
N HIS A 270 -7.32 -3.99 -16.95
CA HIS A 270 -7.35 -2.59 -16.56
C HIS A 270 -6.41 -2.36 -15.38
N GLU A 271 -6.02 -1.10 -15.16
CA GLU A 271 -5.24 -0.65 -14.02
C GLU A 271 -5.96 0.48 -13.29
N LEU A 272 -5.82 0.52 -11.96
CA LEU A 272 -6.12 1.68 -11.12
C LEU A 272 -4.93 1.97 -10.20
N ALA A 273 -4.45 3.21 -10.19
CA ALA A 273 -3.40 3.66 -9.30
C ALA A 273 -3.85 4.86 -8.44
N PRO A 274 -3.81 4.75 -7.10
CA PRO A 274 -4.01 5.88 -6.21
C PRO A 274 -2.72 6.69 -6.03
N ILE A 275 -2.85 7.94 -5.59
CA ILE A 275 -1.70 8.70 -5.08
C ILE A 275 -1.14 7.98 -3.85
N TYR A 276 0.18 7.89 -3.77
CA TYR A 276 0.87 7.25 -2.65
C TYR A 276 0.47 7.87 -1.29
N SER A 277 0.57 7.06 -0.24
CA SER A 277 0.40 7.48 1.15
C SER A 277 1.45 6.80 2.02
N THR A 278 1.45 7.08 3.33
CA THR A 278 2.29 6.32 4.26
C THR A 278 2.02 4.82 4.11
N THR A 279 3.04 3.98 4.26
CA THR A 279 2.92 2.54 4.00
C THR A 279 1.76 1.89 4.77
N ASN A 280 1.50 2.34 6.00
CA ASN A 280 0.38 1.85 6.80
C ASN A 280 -0.98 2.14 6.15
N ILE A 281 -1.22 3.41 5.81
CA ILE A 281 -2.49 3.86 5.19
C ILE A 281 -2.64 3.27 3.79
N ALA A 282 -1.56 3.25 2.99
CA ALA A 282 -1.56 2.66 1.65
C ALA A 282 -1.93 1.16 1.68
N THR A 283 -1.52 0.44 2.72
CA THR A 283 -1.86 -0.98 2.89
C THR A 283 -3.34 -1.17 3.17
N ASP A 284 -3.92 -0.36 4.06
CA ASP A 284 -5.36 -0.39 4.34
C ASP A 284 -6.18 -0.01 3.10
N HIS A 285 -5.79 1.10 2.44
CA HIS A 285 -6.44 1.59 1.23
C HIS A 285 -6.38 0.55 0.11
N ASN A 286 -5.29 -0.19 -0.05
CA ASN A 286 -5.19 -1.24 -1.06
C ASN A 286 -6.19 -2.37 -0.81
N GLN A 287 -6.35 -2.83 0.44
CA GLN A 287 -7.35 -3.84 0.78
C GLN A 287 -8.78 -3.37 0.50
N ILE A 288 -9.09 -2.15 0.92
CA ILE A 288 -10.39 -1.52 0.65
C ILE A 288 -10.61 -1.41 -0.86
N THR A 289 -9.59 -0.98 -1.61
CA THR A 289 -9.67 -0.85 -3.07
C THR A 289 -10.03 -2.19 -3.72
N MET A 290 -9.30 -3.27 -3.39
CA MET A 290 -9.57 -4.61 -3.94
C MET A 290 -11.00 -5.08 -3.63
N GLU A 291 -11.50 -4.86 -2.41
CA GLU A 291 -12.85 -5.23 -2.02
C GLU A 291 -13.92 -4.40 -2.77
N ILE A 292 -13.74 -3.08 -2.85
CA ILE A 292 -14.68 -2.18 -3.51
C ILE A 292 -14.71 -2.46 -5.02
N MET A 293 -13.58 -2.76 -5.66
CA MET A 293 -13.54 -3.19 -7.06
C MET A 293 -14.47 -4.38 -7.33
N GLN A 294 -14.42 -5.41 -6.49
CA GLN A 294 -15.28 -6.58 -6.63
C GLN A 294 -16.75 -6.25 -6.39
N LYS A 295 -17.05 -5.45 -5.36
CA LYS A 295 -18.42 -5.03 -5.02
C LYS A 295 -19.05 -4.16 -6.11
N VAL A 296 -18.31 -3.18 -6.64
CA VAL A 296 -18.76 -2.30 -7.73
C VAL A 296 -18.97 -3.15 -8.99
N ALA A 297 -18.05 -4.05 -9.33
CA ALA A 297 -18.17 -4.87 -10.54
C ALA A 297 -19.48 -5.66 -10.55
N ALA A 298 -19.86 -6.24 -9.39
CA ALA A 298 -21.10 -6.97 -9.24
C ALA A 298 -22.36 -6.12 -9.53
N ARG A 299 -22.35 -4.81 -9.21
CA ARG A 299 -23.47 -3.88 -9.52
C ARG A 299 -23.62 -3.64 -11.02
N HIS A 300 -22.53 -3.71 -11.77
CA HIS A 300 -22.48 -3.50 -13.22
C HIS A 300 -22.63 -4.80 -14.03
N GLY A 301 -23.02 -5.90 -13.38
CA GLY A 301 -23.13 -7.22 -14.02
C GLY A 301 -21.77 -7.77 -14.49
N LEU A 302 -20.68 -7.31 -13.87
CA LEU A 302 -19.31 -7.72 -14.16
C LEU A 302 -18.75 -8.52 -12.97
N VAL A 303 -17.64 -9.21 -13.20
CA VAL A 303 -16.82 -9.82 -12.16
C VAL A 303 -15.40 -9.30 -12.30
N CYS A 304 -14.88 -8.72 -11.22
CA CYS A 304 -13.49 -8.28 -11.12
C CYS A 304 -12.60 -9.45 -10.68
N LEU A 305 -11.66 -9.84 -11.54
CA LEU A 305 -10.70 -10.90 -11.29
C LEU A 305 -9.36 -10.26 -10.89
N LEU A 306 -8.93 -10.55 -9.67
CA LEU A 306 -7.65 -10.09 -9.11
C LEU A 306 -6.54 -11.14 -9.19
N HIS A 307 -6.85 -12.35 -9.70
CA HIS A 307 -5.85 -13.42 -9.85
C HIS A 307 -4.74 -12.98 -10.81
N GLU A 308 -3.48 -13.33 -10.54
CA GLU A 308 -2.30 -12.83 -11.27
C GLU A 308 -2.22 -13.33 -12.72
N LYS A 309 -2.77 -14.51 -12.98
CA LYS A 309 -2.85 -15.09 -14.33
C LYS A 309 -4.22 -15.74 -14.62
N PRO A 310 -5.30 -14.96 -14.81
CA PRO A 310 -6.64 -15.52 -15.00
C PRO A 310 -6.77 -16.29 -16.33
N PHE A 311 -6.06 -15.84 -17.36
CA PHE A 311 -6.10 -16.42 -18.71
C PHE A 311 -4.69 -16.81 -19.18
N ALA A 312 -4.57 -18.00 -19.74
CA ALA A 312 -3.31 -18.47 -20.31
C ALA A 312 -3.01 -17.80 -21.65
N GLY A 313 -1.75 -17.44 -21.88
CA GLY A 313 -1.29 -16.92 -23.18
C GLY A 313 -1.50 -15.42 -23.42
N VAL A 314 -1.97 -14.66 -22.44
CA VAL A 314 -2.06 -13.18 -22.44
C VAL A 314 -1.31 -12.60 -21.23
N ASN A 315 -1.11 -11.28 -21.16
CA ASN A 315 -0.52 -10.63 -19.98
C ASN A 315 -1.24 -11.03 -18.67
N GLY A 316 -0.46 -11.10 -17.59
CA GLY A 316 -1.01 -11.32 -16.25
C GLY A 316 -1.22 -10.00 -15.52
N SER A 317 -1.88 -10.04 -14.37
CA SER A 317 -2.15 -8.89 -13.52
C SER A 317 -1.09 -8.75 -12.42
N GLY A 318 -0.36 -7.64 -12.43
CA GLY A 318 0.60 -7.25 -11.41
C GLY A 318 0.02 -6.33 -10.33
N LYS A 319 0.82 -6.07 -9.30
CA LYS A 319 0.63 -4.92 -8.41
C LYS A 319 1.95 -4.23 -8.15
N HIS A 320 2.33 -3.24 -8.95
CA HIS A 320 3.60 -2.56 -8.75
C HIS A 320 3.60 -1.78 -7.44
N ASN A 321 4.65 -1.97 -6.64
CA ASN A 321 4.78 -1.34 -5.33
C ASN A 321 5.83 -0.23 -5.40
N ASN A 322 5.38 0.99 -5.67
CA ASN A 322 6.23 2.18 -5.68
C ASN A 322 6.55 2.62 -4.25
N TRP A 323 7.74 2.31 -3.77
CA TRP A 323 8.19 2.52 -2.39
C TRP A 323 9.23 3.64 -2.29
N SER A 324 9.07 4.50 -1.30
CA SER A 324 10.03 5.55 -0.93
C SER A 324 10.03 5.83 0.57
N MET A 325 10.94 6.68 1.03
CA MET A 325 10.97 7.15 2.41
C MET A 325 11.24 8.66 2.47
N ALA A 326 10.53 9.35 3.36
CA ALA A 326 10.62 10.80 3.51
C ALA A 326 10.62 11.21 4.98
N THR A 327 11.26 12.34 5.27
CA THR A 327 11.23 12.99 6.59
C THR A 327 9.86 13.62 6.86
N ASP A 328 9.55 13.90 8.12
CA ASP A 328 8.35 14.67 8.49
C ASP A 328 8.40 16.13 8.02
N THR A 329 9.58 16.63 7.67
CA THR A 329 9.78 17.95 7.04
C THR A 329 9.50 17.95 5.53
N GLY A 330 9.23 16.79 4.93
CA GLY A 330 8.84 16.65 3.52
C GLY A 330 9.99 16.32 2.56
N VAL A 331 11.20 16.07 3.07
CA VAL A 331 12.35 15.71 2.25
C VAL A 331 12.29 14.21 1.91
N ASN A 332 12.23 13.88 0.62
CA ASN A 332 12.35 12.50 0.14
C ASN A 332 13.84 12.10 0.09
N LEU A 333 14.20 11.06 0.83
CA LEU A 333 15.59 10.60 0.97
C LEU A 333 16.11 9.83 -0.25
N LEU A 334 15.22 9.51 -1.19
CA LEU A 334 15.54 8.88 -2.46
C LEU A 334 15.48 9.86 -3.64
N THR A 335 15.37 11.16 -3.40
CA THR A 335 15.50 12.17 -4.45
C THR A 335 16.98 12.49 -4.66
N PRO A 336 17.54 12.28 -5.88
CA PRO A 336 18.96 12.48 -6.14
C PRO A 336 19.38 13.96 -6.09
N GLY A 337 18.50 14.88 -6.50
CA GLY A 337 18.82 16.30 -6.66
C GLY A 337 19.36 16.62 -8.06
N GLU A 338 19.90 17.83 -8.24
CA GLU A 338 20.45 18.27 -9.53
C GLU A 338 21.86 17.70 -9.81
N THR A 339 22.65 17.49 -8.75
CA THR A 339 23.99 16.90 -8.79
C THR A 339 24.03 15.62 -7.93
N PRO A 340 23.56 14.47 -8.44
CA PRO A 340 23.41 13.26 -7.64
C PRO A 340 24.72 12.76 -7.01
N TYR A 341 25.85 12.97 -7.71
CA TYR A 341 27.19 12.56 -7.27
C TYR A 341 27.71 13.36 -6.07
N GLU A 342 27.16 14.56 -5.80
CA GLU A 342 27.53 15.40 -4.63
C GLU A 342 26.63 15.14 -3.43
N ASN A 343 25.48 14.49 -3.63
CA ASN A 343 24.49 14.26 -2.60
C ASN A 343 24.81 12.99 -1.79
N ALA A 344 25.80 13.09 -0.91
CA ALA A 344 26.27 11.98 -0.07
C ALA A 344 25.14 11.34 0.76
N GLN A 345 24.19 12.14 1.28
CA GLN A 345 23.04 11.61 2.01
C GLN A 345 22.19 10.71 1.12
N PHE A 346 21.80 11.18 -0.07
CA PHE A 346 21.05 10.38 -1.04
C PHE A 346 21.81 9.11 -1.42
N LEU A 347 23.10 9.23 -1.75
CA LEU A 347 23.93 8.09 -2.16
C LEU A 347 24.01 7.03 -1.05
N LEU A 348 24.11 7.43 0.22
CA LEU A 348 24.12 6.50 1.34
C LEU A 348 22.78 5.76 1.46
N PHE A 349 21.65 6.46 1.36
CA PHE A 349 20.33 5.81 1.38
C PHE A 349 20.12 4.92 0.15
N LEU A 350 20.59 5.34 -1.03
CA LEU A 350 20.57 4.54 -2.25
C LEU A 350 21.35 3.24 -2.08
N CYS A 351 22.60 3.32 -1.61
CA CYS A 351 23.44 2.17 -1.32
C CYS A 351 22.83 1.24 -0.26
N ALA A 352 22.16 1.81 0.76
CA ALA A 352 21.48 1.01 1.78
C ALA A 352 20.35 0.17 1.16
N VAL A 353 19.59 0.74 0.22
CA VAL A 353 18.56 0.01 -0.51
C VAL A 353 19.16 -1.05 -1.43
N ILE A 354 20.24 -0.73 -2.14
CA ILE A 354 20.95 -1.69 -3.01
C ILE A 354 21.44 -2.88 -2.18
N LYS A 355 22.13 -2.62 -1.07
CA LYS A 355 22.60 -3.65 -0.15
C LYS A 355 21.47 -4.48 0.43
N ALA A 356 20.36 -3.84 0.83
CA ALA A 356 19.21 -4.55 1.38
C ALA A 356 18.60 -5.52 0.36
N VAL A 357 18.49 -5.11 -0.90
CA VAL A 357 17.98 -5.98 -1.95
C VAL A 357 18.98 -7.10 -2.25
N ASP A 358 20.28 -6.81 -2.30
CA ASP A 358 21.33 -7.80 -2.57
C ASP A 358 21.47 -8.87 -1.47
N ASP A 359 21.50 -8.45 -0.20
CA ASP A 359 21.64 -9.36 0.95
C ASP A 359 20.36 -10.20 1.20
N TYR A 360 19.18 -9.68 0.83
CA TYR A 360 17.89 -10.28 1.18
C TYR A 360 17.01 -10.62 -0.04
N GLN A 361 17.63 -10.94 -1.18
CA GLN A 361 16.92 -11.33 -2.42
C GLN A 361 15.90 -12.44 -2.19
N ASP A 362 16.29 -13.51 -1.49
CA ASP A 362 15.43 -14.66 -1.18
C ASP A 362 14.21 -14.25 -0.37
N LEU A 363 14.39 -13.37 0.62
CA LEU A 363 13.30 -12.87 1.44
C LEU A 363 12.31 -12.05 0.61
N LEU A 364 12.80 -11.14 -0.25
CA LEU A 364 11.96 -10.36 -1.15
C LEU A 364 11.19 -11.25 -2.13
N ARG A 365 11.83 -12.31 -2.65
CA ARG A 365 11.18 -13.31 -3.52
C ARG A 365 10.09 -14.10 -2.79
N LEU A 366 10.34 -14.49 -1.54
CA LEU A 366 9.36 -15.16 -0.68
C LEU A 366 8.15 -14.27 -0.37
N SER A 367 8.36 -12.95 -0.27
CA SER A 367 7.28 -11.98 0.00
C SER A 367 6.14 -12.00 -1.03
N VAL A 368 6.45 -12.44 -2.26
CA VAL A 368 5.54 -12.47 -3.42
C VAL A 368 5.27 -13.89 -3.93
N ALA A 369 5.75 -14.92 -3.24
CA ALA A 369 5.59 -16.30 -3.65
C ALA A 369 4.16 -16.81 -3.39
N THR A 370 3.38 -16.96 -4.45
CA THR A 370 2.05 -17.58 -4.43
C THR A 370 1.87 -18.41 -5.68
N ALA A 371 1.05 -19.47 -5.59
CA ALA A 371 0.76 -20.32 -6.75
C ALA A 371 0.21 -19.52 -7.94
N GLY A 372 -0.62 -18.50 -7.69
CA GLY A 372 -1.13 -17.59 -8.73
C GLY A 372 -0.02 -16.77 -9.39
N ASN A 373 0.85 -16.14 -8.58
CA ASN A 373 1.92 -15.27 -9.09
C ASN A 373 3.04 -16.06 -9.81
N ASP A 374 3.27 -17.31 -9.46
CA ASP A 374 4.22 -18.19 -10.17
C ASP A 374 3.77 -18.49 -11.62
N HIS A 375 2.47 -18.38 -11.92
CA HIS A 375 2.00 -18.42 -13.32
C HIS A 375 2.20 -17.11 -14.08
N ARG A 376 2.51 -16.01 -13.37
CA ARG A 376 2.71 -14.68 -13.94
C ARG A 376 4.19 -14.37 -14.18
N LEU A 377 5.04 -14.57 -13.17
CA LEU A 377 6.45 -14.19 -13.20
C LEU A 377 7.22 -14.89 -14.33
N GLY A 378 8.09 -14.13 -15.00
CA GLY A 378 8.93 -14.62 -16.11
C GLY A 378 8.22 -14.75 -17.47
N ALA A 379 7.04 -14.17 -17.63
CA ALA A 379 6.28 -14.18 -18.88
C ALA A 379 5.57 -12.84 -19.15
N ASN A 380 5.36 -12.50 -20.42
CA ASN A 380 4.49 -11.39 -20.87
C ASN A 380 4.66 -10.08 -20.06
N GLU A 381 5.85 -9.48 -20.11
CA GLU A 381 6.24 -8.23 -19.40
C GLU A 381 6.37 -8.33 -17.88
N ALA A 382 5.95 -9.44 -17.26
CA ALA A 382 6.23 -9.67 -15.85
C ALA A 382 7.73 -9.94 -15.61
N PRO A 383 8.31 -9.42 -14.52
CA PRO A 383 9.72 -9.66 -14.21
C PRO A 383 10.01 -11.15 -13.97
N PRO A 384 11.24 -11.61 -14.22
CA PRO A 384 11.65 -12.97 -13.87
C PRO A 384 11.61 -13.19 -12.35
N ALA A 385 11.68 -14.45 -11.93
CA ALA A 385 11.75 -14.82 -10.51
C ALA A 385 13.11 -14.50 -9.85
N VAL A 386 14.07 -13.98 -10.63
CA VAL A 386 15.39 -13.55 -10.16
C VAL A 386 15.30 -12.08 -9.80
N VAL A 387 15.65 -11.71 -8.58
CA VAL A 387 15.62 -10.31 -8.11
C VAL A 387 16.85 -9.59 -8.65
N SER A 388 16.65 -8.45 -9.31
CA SER A 388 17.72 -7.59 -9.79
C SER A 388 17.29 -6.12 -9.71
N ILE A 389 18.27 -5.24 -9.52
CA ILE A 389 18.05 -3.80 -9.44
C ILE A 389 18.35 -3.14 -10.79
N PHE A 390 17.55 -2.15 -11.16
CA PHE A 390 17.86 -1.24 -12.25
C PHE A 390 17.92 0.19 -11.70
N LEU A 391 19.08 0.84 -11.80
CA LEU A 391 19.27 2.23 -11.33
C LEU A 391 19.15 3.26 -12.46
N GLY A 392 19.43 2.82 -13.69
CA GLY A 392 19.68 3.69 -14.83
C GLY A 392 21.16 4.04 -15.01
N ASP A 393 21.50 4.55 -16.17
CA ASP A 393 22.87 4.73 -16.65
C ASP A 393 23.60 5.75 -15.78
N GLU A 394 22.99 6.91 -15.54
CA GLU A 394 23.58 8.00 -14.75
C GLU A 394 23.94 7.55 -13.32
N LEU A 395 23.00 6.95 -12.60
CA LEU A 395 23.26 6.51 -11.22
C LEU A 395 24.22 5.31 -11.18
N THR A 396 24.22 4.46 -12.21
CA THR A 396 25.18 3.35 -12.32
C THR A 396 26.59 3.90 -12.51
N GLU A 397 26.79 4.83 -13.43
CA GLU A 397 28.09 5.47 -13.68
C GLU A 397 28.59 6.24 -12.44
N VAL A 398 27.71 6.89 -11.68
CA VAL A 398 28.08 7.55 -10.41
C VAL A 398 28.61 6.53 -9.40
N LEU A 399 27.95 5.39 -9.24
CA LEU A 399 28.39 4.35 -8.31
C LEU A 399 29.69 3.66 -8.78
N GLU A 400 29.85 3.42 -10.09
CA GLU A 400 31.09 2.89 -10.67
C GLU A 400 32.27 3.86 -10.51
N ALA A 401 32.01 5.17 -10.62
CA ALA A 401 33.01 6.21 -10.38
C ALA A 401 33.48 6.20 -8.91
N ILE A 402 32.55 6.05 -7.96
CA ILE A 402 32.86 5.90 -6.53
C ILE A 402 33.64 4.61 -6.25
N GLU A 403 33.21 3.47 -6.81
CA GLU A 403 33.88 2.18 -6.62
C GLU A 403 35.31 2.18 -7.18
N SER A 404 35.51 2.83 -8.33
CA SER A 404 36.80 2.86 -9.02
C SER A 404 37.71 4.04 -8.64
N ASP A 405 37.28 4.88 -7.70
CA ASP A 405 37.96 6.11 -7.27
C ASP A 405 38.33 7.03 -8.46
N LYS A 406 37.38 7.22 -9.38
CA LYS A 406 37.53 8.06 -10.57
C LYS A 406 36.55 9.24 -10.56
N PRO A 407 36.92 10.40 -11.12
CA PRO A 407 35.98 11.50 -11.29
C PRO A 407 34.82 11.11 -12.21
N TYR A 408 33.58 11.36 -11.78
CA TYR A 408 32.40 11.25 -12.62
C TYR A 408 32.35 12.43 -13.61
N SER A 409 32.24 12.15 -14.92
CA SER A 409 32.30 13.19 -15.96
C SER A 409 30.95 13.81 -16.34
N GLY A 410 29.85 13.38 -15.74
CA GLY A 410 28.51 13.90 -16.02
C GLY A 410 27.94 13.46 -17.38
N ALA A 411 26.63 13.21 -17.42
CA ALA A 411 25.91 12.93 -18.67
C ALA A 411 25.48 14.23 -19.37
N GLU A 412 25.77 14.38 -20.67
CA GLU A 412 25.32 15.55 -21.46
C GLU A 412 23.80 15.56 -21.67
N LYS A 413 23.13 16.65 -21.24
CA LYS A 413 21.69 16.86 -21.49
C LYS A 413 21.42 17.08 -22.98
N THR A 414 20.89 16.06 -23.64
CA THR A 414 20.58 16.10 -25.08
C THR A 414 19.17 16.61 -25.32
N VAL A 415 18.98 17.62 -26.18
CA VAL A 415 17.64 18.08 -26.62
C VAL A 415 17.01 17.05 -27.54
N MET A 416 15.78 16.62 -27.25
CA MET A 416 15.03 15.69 -28.09
C MET A 416 14.68 16.34 -29.43
N LYS A 417 15.16 15.76 -30.54
CA LYS A 417 14.86 16.23 -31.89
C LYS A 417 13.66 15.48 -32.46
N LEU A 418 12.46 16.03 -32.28
CA LEU A 418 11.21 15.44 -32.78
C LEU A 418 10.95 15.67 -34.28
N GLY A 419 11.77 16.50 -34.96
CA GLY A 419 11.63 16.77 -36.39
C GLY A 419 10.43 17.63 -36.80
N VAL A 420 9.64 18.13 -35.84
CA VAL A 420 8.46 18.97 -36.10
C VAL A 420 8.52 20.25 -35.25
N HIS A 421 8.41 21.42 -35.89
CA HIS A 421 8.62 22.72 -35.24
C HIS A 421 7.52 23.16 -34.27
N VAL A 422 6.29 22.66 -34.43
CA VAL A 422 5.14 23.01 -33.56
C VAL A 422 5.21 22.31 -32.20
N LEU A 423 5.98 21.22 -32.10
CA LEU A 423 6.07 20.45 -30.88
C LEU A 423 7.05 21.09 -29.88
N PRO A 424 6.75 21.00 -28.57
CA PRO A 424 7.64 21.55 -27.55
C PRO A 424 9.00 20.86 -27.62
N LYS A 425 10.07 21.66 -27.52
CA LYS A 425 11.41 21.14 -27.30
C LYS A 425 11.52 20.75 -25.83
N PHE A 426 11.94 19.52 -25.58
CA PHE A 426 12.25 19.03 -24.24
C PHE A 426 13.58 18.28 -24.26
N PHE A 427 14.21 18.17 -23.09
CA PHE A 427 15.43 17.41 -22.94
C PHE A 427 15.10 15.92 -22.82
N ARG A 428 15.93 15.08 -23.42
CA ARG A 428 15.88 13.64 -23.21
C ARG A 428 16.29 13.36 -21.77
N ASP A 429 15.54 12.49 -21.09
CA ASP A 429 15.93 11.97 -19.79
C ASP A 429 17.29 11.25 -19.89
N THR A 430 18.09 11.31 -18.83
CA THR A 430 19.45 10.75 -18.78
C THR A 430 19.48 9.23 -18.83
N THR A 431 18.34 8.56 -18.65
CA THR A 431 18.22 7.10 -18.74
C THR A 431 16.87 6.70 -19.33
N ASP A 432 16.87 5.67 -20.16
CA ASP A 432 15.66 4.96 -20.57
C ASP A 432 15.09 4.07 -19.44
N ARG A 433 13.78 3.81 -19.43
CA ARG A 433 13.15 3.01 -18.38
C ARG A 433 13.21 1.53 -18.71
N ASN A 434 13.74 0.71 -17.81
CA ASN A 434 13.62 -0.75 -17.94
C ASN A 434 12.31 -1.25 -17.32
N ARG A 435 11.37 -1.72 -18.16
CA ARG A 435 10.06 -2.26 -17.73
C ARG A 435 10.12 -3.67 -17.13
N THR A 436 11.18 -4.43 -17.41
CA THR A 436 11.29 -5.86 -17.04
C THR A 436 12.06 -6.11 -15.75
N SER A 437 12.74 -5.09 -15.21
CA SER A 437 13.46 -5.22 -13.95
C SER A 437 12.48 -5.47 -12.79
N PRO A 438 12.74 -6.46 -11.92
CA PRO A 438 11.99 -6.71 -10.70
C PRO A 438 11.94 -5.52 -9.73
N PHE A 439 13.06 -4.78 -9.60
CA PHE A 439 13.19 -3.63 -8.71
C PHE A 439 13.87 -2.49 -9.47
N ALA A 440 13.15 -1.42 -9.75
CA ALA A 440 13.65 -0.33 -10.59
C ALA A 440 13.62 1.01 -9.87
N PHE A 441 14.72 1.75 -9.88
CA PHE A 441 14.73 3.15 -9.49
C PHE A 441 14.02 3.97 -10.57
N THR A 442 12.98 4.71 -10.17
CA THR A 442 12.14 5.49 -11.09
C THR A 442 12.22 6.99 -10.80
N GLY A 443 13.44 7.46 -10.48
CA GLY A 443 13.80 8.87 -10.32
C GLY A 443 13.81 9.36 -8.88
N ASN A 444 12.83 8.98 -8.06
CA ASN A 444 12.76 9.40 -6.65
C ASN A 444 12.20 8.34 -5.70
N LYS A 445 12.13 7.09 -6.18
CA LYS A 445 11.51 5.95 -5.51
C LYS A 445 11.94 4.66 -6.22
N PHE A 446 11.76 3.53 -5.55
CA PHE A 446 11.90 2.22 -6.16
C PHE A 446 10.55 1.61 -6.47
N GLU A 447 10.43 0.99 -7.63
CA GLU A 447 9.25 0.27 -8.08
C GLU A 447 9.53 -1.22 -8.03
N PHE A 448 8.84 -1.94 -7.13
CA PHE A 448 8.92 -3.39 -7.05
C PHE A 448 7.78 -4.05 -7.83
N ARG A 449 8.11 -4.71 -8.94
CA ARG A 449 7.15 -5.20 -9.94
C ARG A 449 6.74 -6.67 -9.78
N MET A 450 7.37 -7.38 -8.84
CA MET A 450 7.12 -8.81 -8.66
C MET A 450 5.82 -9.11 -7.91
N LEU A 451 5.25 -8.15 -7.19
CA LEU A 451 4.06 -8.38 -6.38
C LEU A 451 2.83 -8.71 -7.24
N GLY A 452 2.09 -9.74 -6.82
CA GLY A 452 0.88 -10.21 -7.49
C GLY A 452 -0.34 -9.30 -7.23
N SER A 453 -1.25 -9.25 -8.19
CA SER A 453 -2.49 -8.46 -8.13
C SER A 453 -3.43 -8.86 -6.99
N ALA A 454 -3.43 -10.10 -6.49
CA ALA A 454 -4.27 -10.51 -5.36
C ALA A 454 -3.57 -10.35 -3.99
N ASN A 455 -2.24 -10.23 -3.98
CA ASN A 455 -1.48 -10.20 -2.73
C ASN A 455 -1.64 -8.89 -1.95
N SER A 456 -1.70 -8.96 -0.62
CA SER A 456 -1.54 -7.77 0.23
C SER A 456 -0.15 -7.15 0.05
N ILE A 457 -0.08 -5.82 -0.06
CA ILE A 457 1.20 -5.09 -0.09
C ILE A 457 1.96 -5.15 1.25
N ALA A 458 1.32 -5.57 2.34
CA ALA A 458 1.92 -5.57 3.67
C ALA A 458 3.17 -6.44 3.74
N CYS A 459 3.11 -7.68 3.22
CA CYS A 459 4.19 -8.67 3.35
C CYS A 459 5.49 -8.17 2.70
N THR A 460 5.38 -7.68 1.48
CA THR A 460 6.50 -7.08 0.73
C THR A 460 7.10 -5.90 1.48
N ASN A 461 6.26 -4.98 1.98
CA ASN A 461 6.77 -3.80 2.67
C ASN A 461 7.35 -4.12 4.06
N ILE A 462 6.85 -5.15 4.77
CA ILE A 462 7.46 -5.65 6.00
C ILE A 462 8.91 -6.05 5.73
N MET A 463 9.12 -6.88 4.71
CA MET A 463 10.43 -7.43 4.37
C MET A 463 11.36 -6.35 3.83
N LEU A 464 10.87 -5.48 2.93
CA LEU A 464 11.65 -4.38 2.38
C LEU A 464 12.08 -3.38 3.46
N ASN A 465 11.15 -2.94 4.32
CA ASN A 465 11.47 -2.02 5.41
C ASN A 465 12.47 -2.64 6.39
N ALA A 466 12.31 -3.91 6.75
CA ALA A 466 13.21 -4.60 7.67
C ALA A 466 14.62 -4.79 7.08
N ALA A 467 14.72 -5.18 5.80
CA ALA A 467 16.00 -5.34 5.11
C ALA A 467 16.76 -4.00 5.05
N VAL A 468 16.08 -2.93 4.63
CA VAL A 468 16.69 -1.59 4.57
C VAL A 468 17.03 -1.05 5.96
N ALA A 469 16.22 -1.34 6.97
CA ALA A 469 16.53 -0.98 8.35
C ALA A 469 17.83 -1.64 8.83
N GLU A 470 18.07 -2.92 8.50
CA GLU A 470 19.32 -3.61 8.87
C GLU A 470 20.52 -3.01 8.14
N SER A 471 20.41 -2.71 6.83
CA SER A 471 21.48 -2.04 6.09
C SER A 471 21.81 -0.66 6.67
N LEU A 472 20.80 0.14 6.99
CA LEU A 472 20.99 1.45 7.65
C LEU A 472 21.59 1.33 9.04
N LYS A 473 21.23 0.29 9.81
CA LYS A 473 21.82 0.02 11.11
C LYS A 473 23.32 -0.25 10.98
N ILE A 474 23.72 -1.11 10.04
CA ILE A 474 25.13 -1.42 9.78
C ILE A 474 25.90 -0.13 9.41
N TYR A 475 25.30 0.73 8.59
CA TYR A 475 25.92 2.00 8.20
C TYR A 475 26.05 2.95 9.38
N ALA A 476 24.98 3.10 10.17
CA ALA A 476 24.97 3.97 11.34
C ALA A 476 25.98 3.49 12.40
N ASP A 477 26.03 2.19 12.68
CA ASP A 477 26.97 1.59 13.65
C ASP A 477 28.44 1.87 13.25
N ARG A 478 28.75 1.89 11.94
CA ARG A 478 30.09 2.21 11.44
C ARG A 478 30.40 3.70 11.52
N LEU A 479 29.49 4.54 11.05
CA LEU A 479 29.70 5.99 10.97
C LEU A 479 29.69 6.66 12.34
N GLU A 480 28.87 6.20 13.28
CA GLU A 480 28.88 6.69 14.67
C GLU A 480 30.18 6.32 15.40
N GLY A 481 30.91 5.31 14.92
CA GLY A 481 32.20 4.89 15.46
C GLY A 481 33.42 5.40 14.70
N ALA A 482 33.22 6.22 13.65
CA ALA A 482 34.30 6.77 12.85
C ALA A 482 34.95 7.98 13.55
N ASP A 483 36.27 8.11 13.44
CA ASP A 483 37.03 9.23 14.03
C ASP A 483 36.77 10.55 13.28
N ASP A 484 36.47 10.46 11.99
CA ASP A 484 36.05 11.54 11.12
C ASP A 484 34.85 11.07 10.30
N PHE A 485 33.85 11.94 10.12
CA PHE A 485 32.68 11.67 9.29
C PHE A 485 32.88 12.13 7.84
N GLU A 486 33.77 13.11 7.64
CA GLU A 486 34.04 13.72 6.34
C GLU A 486 35.19 13.04 5.57
N THR A 487 35.94 12.14 6.22
CA THR A 487 37.02 11.34 5.63
C THR A 487 36.89 9.87 6.01
#